data_AF-A0A1I2WMS2-F1
#
_entry.id   AF-A0A1I2WMS2-F1
#
_cell.length_a   1.000
_cell.length_b   1.000
_cell.length_c   1.000
_cell.angle_alpha   90.00
_cell.angle_beta   90.00
_cell.angle_gamma   90.00
#
_symmetry.space_group_name_H-M   'P 1'
#
loop_
_entity.id
_entity.type
_entity.pdbx_description
1 polymer ?
#
loop_
_entity_poly.entity_id
_entity_poly.type
_entity_poly.pdbx_seq_one_letter_code
_entity_poly.pdbx_strand_id
1 'polypeptide(L)'
;MSPTFTCIYFLENTDTYLLEIKRNDLPQDEDISKIYQWMRVSKDFQEANPLTFRSMDSSMEVEERYFEEGFLKFNRDNGTFIEKYNSAQHKFEAKSNAEIPPALTEAINKFCQKTNL
;
A
#
# COMPACT_ATOMS: atom_id res chain seq x y z
N MET A 1 -11.61 19.44 7.11
CA MET A 1 -11.68 18.02 7.53
C MET A 1 -10.27 17.49 7.54
N SER A 2 -9.85 16.79 8.60
CA SER A 2 -8.54 16.13 8.63
C SER A 2 -8.55 14.92 7.68
N PRO A 3 -7.43 14.57 7.04
CA PRO A 3 -7.37 13.41 6.17
C PRO A 3 -7.53 12.13 6.99
N THR A 4 -8.37 11.22 6.53
CA THR A 4 -8.64 9.90 7.13
C THR A 4 -7.42 8.98 7.13
N PHE A 5 -6.47 9.21 6.22
CA PHE A 5 -5.20 8.48 6.19
C PHE A 5 -4.04 9.38 5.74
N THR A 6 -2.82 8.90 5.96
CA THR A 6 -1.57 9.45 5.44
C THR A 6 -0.88 8.38 4.61
N CYS A 7 -0.49 8.71 3.38
CA CYS A 7 0.32 7.81 2.54
C CYS A 7 1.78 7.83 3.02
N ILE A 8 2.39 6.66 3.21
CA ILE A 8 3.78 6.50 3.65
C ILE A 8 4.66 6.18 2.44
N TYR A 9 4.26 5.18 1.66
CA TYR A 9 4.91 4.80 0.41
C TYR A 9 3.89 4.76 -0.71
N PHE A 10 4.28 5.26 -1.88
CA PHE A 10 3.46 5.23 -3.08
C PHE A 10 4.28 4.66 -4.24
N LEU A 11 3.82 3.52 -4.75
CA LEU A 11 4.41 2.82 -5.88
C LEU A 11 3.34 2.65 -6.96
N GLU A 12 3.76 2.81 -8.20
CA GLU A 12 2.86 2.82 -9.35
C GLU A 12 3.48 2.06 -10.52
N ASN A 13 2.64 1.30 -11.24
CA ASN A 13 2.96 0.80 -12.56
C ASN A 13 1.79 0.99 -13.52
N THR A 14 1.86 0.37 -14.69
CA THR A 14 0.84 0.49 -15.74
C THR A 14 -0.54 0.00 -15.33
N ASP A 15 -0.62 -0.95 -14.39
CA ASP A 15 -1.83 -1.73 -14.11
C ASP A 15 -2.37 -1.49 -12.69
N THR A 16 -1.48 -1.14 -11.75
CA THR A 16 -1.80 -1.08 -10.33
C THR A 16 -1.06 0.04 -9.60
N TYR A 17 -1.69 0.51 -8.54
CA TYR A 17 -1.07 1.24 -7.45
C TYR A 17 -0.78 0.29 -6.30
N LEU A 18 0.34 0.49 -5.64
CA LEU A 18 0.70 -0.19 -4.41
C LEU A 18 1.16 0.85 -3.40
N LEU A 19 0.53 0.90 -2.24
CA LEU A 19 0.82 1.94 -1.26
C LEU A 19 0.71 1.44 0.17
N GLU A 20 1.50 2.04 1.05
CA GLU A 20 1.34 1.89 2.49
C GLU A 20 0.63 3.13 3.04
N ILE A 21 -0.44 2.91 3.81
CA ILE A 21 -1.20 3.97 4.47
C ILE A 21 -1.12 3.84 5.99
N LYS A 22 -1.06 4.99 6.66
CA LYS A 22 -1.37 5.13 8.08
C LYS A 22 -2.78 5.68 8.23
N ARG A 23 -3.66 4.95 8.88
CA ARG A 23 -5.00 5.40 9.25
C ARG A 23 -4.94 6.41 10.38
N ASN A 24 -5.57 7.56 10.18
CA ASN A 24 -5.65 8.65 11.16
C ASN A 24 -7.00 8.70 11.87
N ASP A 25 -7.95 7.88 11.41
CA ASP A 25 -9.31 7.78 11.95
C ASP A 25 -9.44 6.75 13.08
N LEU A 26 -8.38 5.99 13.37
CA LEU A 26 -8.34 5.00 14.43
C LEU A 26 -7.64 5.54 15.69
N PRO A 27 -8.04 5.08 16.90
CA PRO A 27 -7.30 5.32 18.13
C PRO A 27 -5.85 4.84 18.05
N GLN A 28 -4.94 5.48 18.81
CA GLN A 28 -3.51 5.10 18.79
C GLN A 28 -3.22 3.76 19.48
N ASP A 29 -4.13 3.28 20.31
CA ASP A 29 -4.07 2.01 21.04
C ASP A 29 -4.69 0.83 20.25
N GLU A 30 -5.17 1.07 19.03
CA GLU A 30 -5.57 -0.01 18.12
C GLU A 30 -4.39 -0.87 17.67
N ASP A 31 -4.72 -2.05 17.16
CA ASP A 31 -3.73 -2.96 16.58
C ASP A 31 -2.95 -2.26 15.46
N ILE A 32 -1.61 -2.34 15.51
CA ILE A 32 -0.73 -1.69 14.54
C ILE A 32 -1.01 -2.14 13.10
N SER A 33 -1.49 -3.37 12.90
CA SER A 33 -1.88 -3.92 11.60
C SER A 33 -3.19 -3.33 11.05
N LYS A 34 -3.99 -2.71 11.90
CA LYS A 34 -5.14 -1.90 11.48
C LYS A 34 -4.74 -0.45 11.21
N ILE A 35 -3.78 0.07 11.96
CA ILE A 35 -3.28 1.44 11.78
C ILE A 35 -2.47 1.55 10.48
N TYR A 36 -1.59 0.59 10.21
CA TYR A 36 -0.71 0.56 9.03
C TYR A 36 -1.16 -0.54 8.08
N GLN A 37 -1.50 -0.17 6.85
CA GLN A 37 -2.03 -1.11 5.86
C GLN A 37 -1.37 -0.91 4.51
N TRP A 38 -0.99 -2.02 3.88
CA TRP A 38 -0.59 -2.03 2.48
C TRP A 38 -1.82 -2.29 1.61
N MET A 39 -1.99 -1.48 0.57
CA MET A 39 -3.14 -1.55 -0.35
C MET A 39 -2.63 -1.75 -1.78
N ARG A 40 -3.19 -2.73 -2.48
CA ARG A 40 -3.05 -2.90 -3.92
C ARG A 40 -4.35 -2.46 -4.59
N VAL A 41 -4.27 -1.49 -5.49
CA VAL A 41 -5.43 -0.90 -6.16
C VAL A 41 -5.26 -0.97 -7.67
N SER A 42 -6.22 -1.53 -8.40
CA SER A 42 -6.20 -1.54 -9.86
C SER A 42 -6.38 -0.14 -10.44
N LYS A 43 -5.83 0.10 -11.62
CA LYS A 43 -5.90 1.42 -12.30
C LYS A 43 -7.31 1.84 -12.71
N ASP A 44 -8.21 0.88 -12.87
CA ASP A 44 -9.64 1.11 -13.11
C ASP A 44 -10.45 1.32 -11.81
N PHE A 45 -9.79 1.24 -10.65
CA PHE A 45 -10.37 1.39 -9.31
C PHE A 45 -11.48 0.38 -8.97
N GLN A 46 -11.58 -0.73 -9.70
CA GLN A 46 -12.55 -1.79 -9.40
C GLN A 46 -12.07 -2.71 -8.28
N GLU A 47 -10.76 -2.89 -8.15
CA GLU A 47 -10.14 -3.72 -7.12
C GLU A 47 -9.29 -2.86 -6.20
N ALA A 48 -9.65 -2.80 -4.92
CA ALA A 48 -8.88 -2.11 -3.89
C ALA A 48 -8.78 -3.04 -2.67
N ASN A 49 -7.69 -3.79 -2.62
CA ASN A 49 -7.53 -4.89 -1.68
C ASN A 49 -6.35 -4.62 -0.73
N PRO A 50 -6.54 -4.85 0.59
CA PRO A 50 -5.42 -4.85 1.52
C PRO A 50 -4.51 -6.07 1.23
N LEU A 51 -3.22 -5.92 1.47
CA LEU A 51 -2.26 -7.02 1.51
C LEU A 51 -2.06 -7.50 2.95
N THR A 52 -1.92 -8.80 3.12
CA THR A 52 -1.81 -9.41 4.44
C THR A 52 -0.35 -9.38 4.92
N PHE A 53 0.02 -8.30 5.61
CA PHE A 53 1.39 -8.09 6.11
C PHE A 53 1.84 -9.17 7.09
N ARG A 54 3.05 -9.71 6.88
CA ARG A 54 3.65 -10.75 7.74
C ARG A 54 4.89 -10.25 8.47
N SER A 55 5.81 -9.62 7.76
CA SER A 55 7.05 -9.10 8.33
C SER A 55 7.68 -8.08 7.39
N MET A 56 8.66 -7.35 7.91
CA MET A 56 9.50 -6.46 7.13
C MET A 56 10.95 -6.67 7.49
N ASP A 57 11.82 -6.42 6.52
CA ASP A 57 13.25 -6.22 6.73
C ASP A 57 13.63 -4.91 6.06
N SER A 58 14.67 -4.25 6.57
CA SER A 58 15.20 -3.05 5.96
C SER A 58 16.71 -3.00 6.07
N SER A 59 17.33 -2.72 4.94
CA SER A 59 18.75 -2.43 4.83
C SER A 59 18.90 -1.01 4.26
N MET A 60 20.03 -0.35 4.52
CA MET A 60 20.24 1.09 4.28
C MET A 60 19.49 1.72 3.09
N GLU A 61 19.54 1.10 1.91
CA GLU A 61 18.94 1.62 0.67
C GLU A 61 17.73 0.82 0.18
N VAL A 62 17.39 -0.29 0.83
CA VAL A 62 16.39 -1.24 0.34
C VAL A 62 15.46 -1.68 1.46
N GLU A 63 14.18 -1.53 1.20
CA GLU A 63 13.07 -1.95 2.05
C GLU A 63 12.46 -3.25 1.51
N GLU A 64 12.14 -4.15 2.43
CA GLU A 64 11.56 -5.46 2.14
C GLU A 64 10.28 -5.65 2.95
N ARG A 65 9.20 -6.09 2.28
CA ARG A 65 7.90 -6.37 2.91
C ARG A 65 7.43 -7.74 2.47
N TYR A 66 7.11 -8.57 3.45
CA TYR A 66 6.64 -9.93 3.25
C TYR A 66 5.14 -9.96 3.54
N PHE A 67 4.37 -10.49 2.58
CA PHE A 67 2.92 -10.61 2.65
C PHE A 67 2.50 -12.08 2.46
N GLU A 68 1.23 -12.41 2.74
CA GLU A 68 0.70 -13.72 2.34
C GLU A 68 0.69 -13.91 0.82
N GLU A 69 0.43 -12.82 0.10
CA GLU A 69 0.24 -12.77 -1.36
C GLU A 69 1.57 -12.76 -2.12
N GLY A 70 2.66 -12.36 -1.47
CA GLY A 70 3.94 -12.18 -2.14
C GLY A 70 4.95 -11.40 -1.32
N PHE A 71 5.94 -10.84 -2.02
CA PHE A 71 7.06 -10.13 -1.45
C PHE A 71 7.34 -8.86 -2.24
N LEU A 72 7.46 -7.72 -1.55
CA LEU A 72 7.86 -6.44 -2.13
C LEU A 72 9.28 -6.10 -1.71
N LYS A 73 10.12 -5.81 -2.69
CA LYS A 73 11.44 -5.19 -2.50
C LYS A 73 11.47 -3.84 -3.20
N PHE A 74 11.80 -2.78 -2.48
CA PHE A 74 11.74 -1.42 -3.04
C PHE A 74 12.76 -0.48 -2.42
N ASN A 75 12.95 0.66 -3.07
CA ASN A 75 13.77 1.76 -2.59
C ASN A 75 13.08 3.10 -2.93
N ARG A 76 13.83 4.19 -2.92
CA ARG A 76 13.33 5.55 -3.18
C ARG A 76 12.88 5.78 -4.62
N ASP A 77 13.31 4.94 -5.56
CA ASP A 77 13.11 5.14 -7.00
C ASP A 77 12.19 4.07 -7.62
N ASN A 78 12.27 2.83 -7.14
CA ASN A 78 11.56 1.71 -7.75
C ASN A 78 11.21 0.60 -6.74
N GLY A 79 10.33 -0.31 -7.16
CA GLY A 79 9.98 -1.51 -6.43
C GLY A 79 9.68 -2.69 -7.32
N THR A 80 9.77 -3.89 -6.77
CA THR A 80 9.38 -5.14 -7.43
C THR A 80 8.55 -5.96 -6.46
N PHE A 81 7.30 -6.24 -6.84
CA PHE A 81 6.44 -7.19 -6.14
C PHE A 81 6.50 -8.55 -6.84
N ILE A 82 6.80 -9.60 -6.07
CA ILE A 82 6.89 -10.97 -6.55
C ILE A 82 5.74 -11.76 -5.93
N GLU A 83 4.83 -12.24 -6.77
CA GLU A 83 3.69 -13.04 -6.33
C GLU A 83 4.12 -14.42 -5.84
N LYS A 84 3.56 -14.86 -4.72
CA LYS A 84 3.92 -16.13 -4.09
C LYS A 84 3.57 -17.35 -4.96
N TYR A 85 2.43 -17.31 -5.64
CA TYR A 85 1.84 -18.51 -6.28
C TYR A 85 2.43 -18.83 -7.66
N ASN A 86 2.75 -17.81 -8.45
CA ASN A 86 3.20 -17.94 -9.83
C ASN A 86 4.58 -17.32 -10.07
N SER A 87 5.21 -16.72 -9.05
CA SER A 87 6.45 -15.96 -9.17
C SER A 87 6.41 -14.82 -10.20
N ALA A 88 5.21 -14.34 -10.56
CA ALA A 88 5.04 -13.18 -11.42
C ALA A 88 5.65 -11.96 -10.75
N GLN A 89 6.39 -11.18 -11.52
CA GLN A 89 7.07 -9.98 -11.04
C GLN A 89 6.41 -8.75 -11.62
N HIS A 90 6.00 -7.85 -10.73
CA HIS A 90 5.41 -6.56 -11.07
C HIS A 90 6.39 -5.48 -10.66
N LYS A 91 6.96 -4.78 -11.65
CA LYS A 91 7.84 -3.64 -11.40
C LYS A 91 7.03 -2.39 -11.19
N PHE A 92 7.48 -1.53 -10.29
CA PHE A 92 6.86 -0.26 -9.93
C PHE A 92 7.90 0.85 -9.92
N GLU A 93 7.43 2.06 -10.17
CA GLU A 93 8.15 3.29 -9.88
C GLU A 93 7.68 3.84 -8.53
N ALA A 94 8.62 4.29 -7.69
CA ALA A 94 8.27 5.03 -6.49
C ALA A 94 7.92 6.47 -6.88
N LYS A 95 6.79 6.96 -6.35
CA LYS A 95 6.22 8.26 -6.69
C LYS A 95 6.08 9.13 -5.44
N SER A 96 6.04 10.44 -5.64
CA SER A 96 5.75 11.38 -4.57
C SER A 96 4.29 11.27 -4.13
N ASN A 97 4.02 11.48 -2.84
CA ASN A 97 2.65 11.58 -2.33
C ASN A 97 1.83 12.70 -2.99
N ALA A 98 2.49 13.70 -3.60
CA ALA A 98 1.84 14.75 -4.36
C ALA A 98 1.24 14.25 -5.70
N GLU A 99 1.68 13.09 -6.17
CA GLU A 99 1.26 12.48 -7.45
C GLU A 99 0.09 11.49 -7.27
N ILE A 100 -0.40 11.31 -6.03
CA ILE A 100 -1.53 10.42 -5.75
C ILE A 100 -2.79 10.95 -6.46
N PRO A 101 -3.41 10.17 -7.36
CA PRO A 101 -4.62 10.60 -8.05
C PRO A 101 -5.79 10.82 -7.08
N PRO A 102 -6.65 11.83 -7.30
CA PRO A 102 -7.82 12.07 -6.45
C PRO A 102 -8.75 10.84 -6.34
N ALA A 103 -8.92 10.09 -7.44
CA ALA A 103 -9.72 8.87 -7.47
C ALA A 103 -9.14 7.75 -6.58
N LEU A 104 -7.82 7.66 -6.48
CA LEU A 104 -7.15 6.71 -5.58
C LEU A 104 -7.42 7.06 -4.12
N THR A 105 -7.27 8.34 -3.77
CA THR A 105 -7.58 8.86 -2.43
C THR A 105 -9.04 8.56 -2.05
N GLU A 106 -9.98 8.76 -2.98
CA GLU A 106 -11.38 8.45 -2.75
C GLU A 106 -11.63 6.95 -2.53
N ALA A 107 -10.99 6.08 -3.32
CA ALA A 107 -11.09 4.63 -3.17
C ALA A 107 -10.59 4.16 -1.79
N ILE A 108 -9.45 4.68 -1.34
CA ILE A 108 -8.87 4.34 -0.02
C ILE A 108 -9.76 4.86 1.11
N ASN A 109 -10.33 6.05 0.98
CA ASN A 109 -11.25 6.59 1.98
C ASN A 109 -12.50 5.73 2.13
N LYS A 110 -13.08 5.29 1.00
CA LYS A 110 -14.21 4.35 1.00
C LYS A 110 -13.85 3.02 1.66
N PHE A 111 -12.64 2.51 1.41
CA PHE A 111 -12.15 1.31 2.08
C PHE A 111 -12.06 1.51 3.60
N CYS A 112 -11.39 2.56 4.08
CA CYS A 112 -11.22 2.83 5.51
C CYS A 112 -12.59 2.93 6.24
N GLN A 113 -13.56 3.61 5.63
CA GLN A 113 -14.91 3.76 6.19
C GLN A 113 -15.67 2.42 6.28
N LYS A 114 -15.50 1.51 5.31
CA LYS A 114 -16.16 0.20 5.33
C LYS A 114 -15.59 -0.73 6.40
N THR A 115 -14.29 -0.67 6.66
CA THR A 115 -13.63 -1.54 7.64
C THR A 115 -13.82 -1.09 9.10
N ASN A 116 -14.52 0.03 9.34
CA ASN A 116 -14.92 0.49 10.68
C ASN A 116 -16.25 -0.13 11.15
N LEU A 117 -16.86 -1.02 10.37
CA LEU A 117 -18.10 -1.75 10.66
C LEU A 117 -17.81 -3.23 10.87
#